data_AF-A0A5N9IBT8-F1
#
_entry.id   AF-A0A5N9IBT8-F1
#
_cell.length_a   1.000
_cell.length_b   1.000
_cell.length_c   1.000
_cell.angle_alpha   90.00
_cell.angle_beta   90.00
_cell.angle_gamma   90.00
#
_symmetry.space_group_name_H-M   'P 1'
#
loop_
_entity.id
_entity.type
_entity.pdbx_description
1 polymer ?
#
loop_
_entity_poly.entity_id
_entity_poly.type
_entity_poly.pdbx_seq_one_letter_code
_entity_poly.pdbx_strand_id
1 'polypeptide(L)'
;MNNILIIGTGIAGPWSALSAIRQLNLQGQKGAQVTLLAPQTGLQQPFDHGNLCLVQGTTSHVDAADRRVHYRTPSGTRCSLSYDRLIAAQLWPW
;
A
#
# COMPACT_ATOMS: atom_id res chain seq x y z
N MET A 1 -7.96 2.03 13.84
CA MET A 1 -8.30 1.70 12.44
C MET A 1 -7.12 0.93 11.90
N ASN A 2 -7.26 -0.33 11.50
CA ASN A 2 -6.13 -1.17 11.10
C ASN A 2 -5.76 -0.90 9.64
N ASN A 3 -4.68 -0.18 9.38
CA ASN A 3 -4.16 0.06 8.03
C ASN A 3 -3.02 -0.91 7.70
N ILE A 4 -3.22 -1.72 6.66
CA ILE A 4 -2.20 -2.57 6.05
C ILE A 4 -1.63 -1.79 4.87
N LEU A 5 -0.43 -1.23 5.04
CA LEU A 5 0.28 -0.53 3.98
C LEU A 5 1.13 -1.51 3.18
N ILE A 6 0.99 -1.48 1.87
CA ILE A 6 1.74 -2.29 0.92
C ILE A 6 2.55 -1.33 0.05
N ILE A 7 3.87 -1.50 0.04
CA ILE A 7 4.77 -0.69 -0.79
C ILE A 7 5.29 -1.55 -1.94
N GLY A 8 5.12 -1.09 -3.18
CA GLY A 8 5.74 -1.73 -4.35
C GLY A 8 4.84 -1.85 -5.58
N THR A 9 5.43 -1.60 -6.75
CA THR A 9 4.81 -1.70 -8.09
C THR A 9 5.27 -2.91 -8.90
N GLY A 10 5.98 -3.84 -8.28
CA GLY A 10 6.28 -5.12 -8.92
C GLY A 10 5.02 -5.98 -9.06
N ILE A 11 5.19 -7.18 -9.59
CA ILE A 11 4.13 -8.19 -9.62
C ILE A 11 3.53 -8.45 -8.23
N ALA A 12 4.35 -8.42 -7.17
CA ALA A 12 3.91 -8.76 -5.82
C ALA A 12 2.95 -7.74 -5.19
N GLY A 13 2.99 -6.45 -5.58
CA GLY A 13 2.23 -5.38 -4.92
C GLY A 13 0.71 -5.57 -5.04
N PRO A 14 0.15 -5.56 -6.26
CA PRO A 14 -1.28 -5.81 -6.49
C PRO A 14 -1.78 -7.15 -5.96
N TRP A 15 -1.02 -8.24 -6.11
CA TRP A 15 -1.42 -9.56 -5.61
C TRP A 15 -1.42 -9.64 -4.08
N SER A 16 -0.50 -8.94 -3.41
CA SER A 16 -0.51 -8.82 -1.95
C SER A 16 -1.72 -8.01 -1.49
N ALA A 17 -2.07 -6.93 -2.19
CA ALA A 17 -3.27 -6.13 -1.88
C ALA A 17 -4.54 -6.97 -2.05
N LEU A 18 -4.67 -7.68 -3.17
CA LEU A 18 -5.83 -8.53 -3.45
C LEU A 18 -5.95 -9.68 -2.43
N SER A 19 -4.83 -10.33 -2.09
CA SER A 19 -4.80 -11.38 -1.08
C SER A 19 -5.18 -10.85 0.31
N ALA A 20 -4.69 -9.67 0.68
CA ALA A 20 -5.04 -9.04 1.95
C ALA A 20 -6.54 -8.71 2.01
N ILE A 21 -7.10 -8.08 0.97
CA ILE A 21 -8.54 -7.78 0.88
C ILE A 21 -9.36 -9.07 0.97
N ARG A 22 -8.97 -10.11 0.23
CA ARG A 22 -9.65 -11.43 0.27
C ARG A 22 -9.61 -12.01 1.68
N GLN A 23 -8.47 -11.96 2.35
CA GLN A 23 -8.33 -12.47 3.72
C GLN A 23 -9.17 -11.68 4.72
N LEU A 24 -9.23 -10.35 4.58
CA LEU A 24 -10.10 -9.50 5.41
C LEU A 24 -11.58 -9.86 5.22
N ASN A 25 -12.01 -10.12 3.99
CA ASN A 25 -13.37 -10.55 3.70
C ASN A 25 -13.67 -11.93 4.31
N LEU A 26 -12.75 -12.89 4.21
CA LEU A 26 -12.92 -14.23 4.80
C LEU A 26 -12.99 -14.20 6.33
N GLN A 27 -12.26 -13.30 6.97
CA GLN A 27 -12.29 -13.14 8.43
C GLN A 27 -13.45 -12.27 8.93
N GLY A 28 -14.30 -11.75 8.02
CA GLY A 28 -15.37 -10.80 8.39
C GLY A 28 -14.84 -9.47 8.96
N GLN A 29 -13.55 -9.17 8.77
CA GLN A 29 -12.88 -8.00 9.32
C GLN A 29 -13.13 -6.77 8.44
N LYS A 30 -14.28 -6.12 8.64
CA LYS A 30 -14.67 -4.90 7.90
C LYS A 30 -13.98 -3.61 8.37
N GLY A 31 -13.28 -3.66 9.52
CA GLY A 31 -12.63 -2.48 10.13
C GLY A 31 -11.18 -2.23 9.69
N ALA A 32 -10.65 -3.04 8.77
CA ALA A 32 -9.29 -2.93 8.28
C ALA A 32 -9.25 -2.44 6.82
N GLN A 33 -8.32 -1.52 6.56
CA GLN A 33 -8.07 -0.95 5.25
C GLN A 33 -6.73 -1.45 4.72
N VAL A 34 -6.64 -1.63 3.41
CA VAL A 34 -5.41 -1.93 2.68
C VAL A 34 -5.05 -0.68 1.87
N THR A 35 -3.85 -0.17 2.06
CA THR A 35 -3.31 0.94 1.28
C THR A 35 -2.19 0.41 0.39
N LEU A 36 -2.26 0.62 -0.92
CA LEU A 36 -1.20 0.25 -1.86
C LEU A 36 -0.51 1.53 -2.37
N LEU A 37 0.76 1.69 -2.00
CA LEU A 37 1.62 2.79 -2.45
C LEU A 37 2.48 2.32 -3.63
N ALA A 38 2.36 3.04 -4.75
CA ALA A 38 2.91 2.63 -6.03
C ALA A 38 3.21 3.81 -6.97
N PRO A 39 4.40 3.92 -7.61
CA PRO A 39 4.69 4.99 -8.58
C PRO A 39 3.77 4.98 -9.81
N GLN A 40 3.46 3.79 -10.34
CA GLN A 40 2.52 3.59 -11.45
C GLN A 40 1.68 2.35 -11.15
N THR A 41 0.37 2.50 -11.12
CA THR A 41 -0.55 1.37 -10.98
C THR A 41 -1.12 1.06 -12.35
N GLY A 42 -0.66 -0.01 -13.00
CA GLY A 42 -1.30 -0.56 -14.21
C GLY A 42 -2.71 -1.11 -13.95
N LEU A 43 -3.18 -1.03 -12.69
CA LEU A 43 -4.56 -1.28 -12.30
C LEU A 43 -5.42 -0.12 -12.82
N GLN A 44 -6.05 -0.32 -13.98
CA GLN A 44 -6.93 0.67 -14.61
C GLN A 44 -8.26 0.87 -13.88
N GLN A 45 -8.53 0.15 -12.79
CA GLN A 45 -9.75 0.26 -12.03
C GLN A 45 -9.42 0.25 -10.54
N PRO A 46 -9.81 1.28 -9.77
CA PRO A 46 -9.87 1.14 -8.33
C PRO A 46 -10.84 -0.01 -8.05
N PHE A 47 -10.37 -1.08 -7.40
CA PHE A 47 -11.26 -2.14 -6.94
C PHE A 47 -12.23 -1.47 -5.97
N ASP A 48 -13.47 -1.27 -6.40
CA ASP A 48 -14.54 -0.57 -5.68
C ASP A 48 -15.11 -1.41 -4.51
N HIS A 49 -14.24 -2.20 -3.88
CA HIS A 49 -14.47 -2.77 -2.57
C HIS A 49 -13.82 -1.81 -1.58
N GLY A 50 -14.66 -1.11 -0.80
CA GLY A 50 -14.31 0.04 0.07
C GLY A 50 -13.19 -0.11 1.10
N ASN A 51 -12.41 -1.20 1.04
CA ASN A 51 -11.28 -1.48 1.91
C ASN A 51 -9.93 -1.23 1.21
N LEU A 52 -9.89 -0.85 -0.08
CA LEU A 52 -8.64 -0.54 -0.80
C LEU A 52 -8.45 0.96 -1.03
N CYS A 53 -7.29 1.49 -0.64
CA CYS A 53 -6.83 2.83 -0.98
C CYS A 53 -5.59 2.72 -1.88
N LEU A 54 -5.63 3.35 -3.06
CA LEU A 54 -4.49 3.43 -3.97
C LEU A 54 -3.81 4.80 -3.81
N VAL A 55 -2.52 4.80 -3.49
CA VAL A 55 -1.72 6.02 -3.39
C VAL A 55 -0.63 5.98 -4.45
N GLN A 56 -0.64 6.98 -5.33
CA GLN A 56 0.42 7.11 -6.33
C GLN A 56 1.63 7.84 -5.77
N GLY A 57 2.78 7.17 -5.80
CA GLY A 57 4.05 7.74 -5.40
C GLY A 57 5.16 6.73 -5.19
N THR A 58 6.38 7.21 -5.20
CA THR A 58 7.60 6.41 -5.03
C THR A 58 8.02 6.43 -3.58
N THR A 59 8.13 5.26 -2.96
CA THR A 59 8.67 5.13 -1.60
C THR A 59 10.10 5.65 -1.55
N SER A 60 10.39 6.55 -0.61
CA SER A 60 11.74 7.09 -0.41
C SER A 60 12.42 6.52 0.83
N HIS A 61 11.67 6.35 1.92
CA HIS A 61 12.21 5.85 3.19
C HIS A 61 11.09 5.21 4.01
N VAL A 62 11.43 4.14 4.73
CA VAL A 62 10.53 3.50 5.71
C VAL A 62 11.07 3.80 7.09
N ASP A 63 10.31 4.55 7.87
CA ASP A 63 10.58 4.78 9.29
C ASP A 63 9.84 3.73 10.12
N ALA A 64 10.58 2.71 10.54
CA ALA A 64 10.03 1.63 11.35
C ALA A 64 9.76 2.03 12.80
N ALA A 65 10.46 3.04 13.33
CA ALA A 65 10.29 3.51 14.70
C ALA A 65 8.95 4.25 14.83
N ASP A 66 8.67 5.16 13.89
CA ASP A 66 7.42 5.92 13.86
C ASP A 66 6.29 5.21 13.11
N ARG A 67 6.57 4.05 12.51
CA ARG A 67 5.63 3.25 11.69
C ARG A 67 5.04 4.10 10.55
N ARG A 68 5.93 4.79 9.83
CA ARG A 68 5.58 5.64 8.69
C ARG A 68 6.40 5.29 7.45
N VAL A 69 5.79 5.47 6.29
CA VAL A 69 6.48 5.42 5.00
C VAL A 69 6.48 6.82 4.42
N HIS A 70 7.68 7.34 4.16
CA HIS A 70 7.88 8.54 3.38
C HIS A 70 7.88 8.19 1.90
N TYR A 71 7.16 8.98 1.12
CA TYR A 71 7.04 8.80 -0.31
C TYR A 71 7.03 10.13 -1.03
N ARG A 72 7.32 10.08 -2.33
CA ARG A 72 7.28 11.23 -3.21
C ARG A 72 6.13 11.06 -4.19
N THR A 73 5.25 12.05 -4.30
CA THR A 73 4.22 12.08 -5.33
C THR A 73 4.85 12.27 -6.72
N PRO A 74 4.11 12.00 -7.81
CA PRO A 74 4.57 12.31 -9.17
C PRO A 74 4.97 13.80 -9.36
N SER A 75 4.34 14.72 -8.61
CA SER A 75 4.67 16.15 -8.61
C SER A 75 5.98 16.50 -7.88
N GLY A 76 6.63 15.54 -7.24
CA GLY A 76 7.85 15.76 -6.46
C GLY A 76 7.63 16.10 -4.98
N THR A 77 6.37 16.22 -4.54
CA THR A 77 6.02 16.55 -3.16
C THR A 77 6.35 15.38 -2.23
N ARG A 78 6.98 15.66 -1.09
CA ARG A 78 7.25 14.66 -0.05
C ARG A 78 6.03 14.53 0.85
N CYS A 79 5.54 13.32 0.99
CA CYS A 79 4.40 12.98 1.82
C CYS A 79 4.77 11.80 2.75
N SER A 80 3.93 11.53 3.75
CA SER A 80 4.11 10.38 4.63
C SER A 80 2.78 9.67 4.91
N LEU A 81 2.82 8.34 5.00
CA LEU A 81 1.70 7.47 5.36
C LEU A 81 2.04 6.68 6.62
N SER A 82 1.15 6.68 7.60
CA SER A 82 1.24 5.80 8.77
C SER A 82 0.65 4.42 8.50
N TYR A 83 1.17 3.40 9.16
CA TYR A 83 0.70 2.02 9.01
C TYR A 83 0.66 1.26 10.34
N ASP A 84 -0.27 0.30 10.45
CA ASP A 84 -0.23 -0.69 11.53
C ASP A 84 0.60 -1.90 11.13
N ARG A 85 0.48 -2.31 9.87
CA ARG A 85 1.25 -3.41 9.28
C ARG A 85 1.80 -2.97 7.93
N LEU A 86 3.06 -3.31 7.67
CA LEU A 86 3.74 -3.00 6.42
C LEU A 86 4.05 -4.30 5.67
N ILE A 87 3.70 -4.34 4.39
CA ILE A 87 4.16 -5.36 3.44
C ILE A 87 5.09 -4.67 2.44
N ALA A 88 6.38 -5.01 2.52
CA ALA A 88 7.37 -4.57 1.55
C ALA A 88 7.39 -5.52 0.36
N ALA A 89 6.73 -5.12 -0.73
CA ALA A 89 6.61 -5.88 -1.97
C ALA A 89 7.34 -5.19 -3.15
N GLN A 90 8.21 -4.22 -2.86
CA GLN A 90 9.10 -3.65 -3.87
C GLN A 90 10.20 -4.66 -4.19
N LEU A 91 10.46 -4.86 -5.48
CA LEU A 91 11.69 -5.52 -5.90
C LEU A 91 12.84 -4.60 -5.46
N TRP A 92 13.71 -5.07 -4.56
CA TRP A 92 14.87 -4.29 -4.12
C TRP A 92 15.72 -3.96 -5.36
N PRO A 93 16.13 -2.69 -5.55
CA PRO A 93 16.94 -2.35 -6.71
C PRO A 93 18.32 -2.96 -6.49
N TRP A 94 18.74 -3.80 -7.42
CA TRP A 94 20.16 -3.88 -7.75
C TRP A 94 20.46 -2.71 -8.67
#